data_AF-A0A4U1I340-F1
#
_entry.id   AF-A0A4U1I340-F1
#
_cell.length_a   1.000
_cell.length_b   1.000
_cell.length_c   1.000
_cell.angle_alpha   90.00
_cell.angle_beta   90.00
_cell.angle_gamma   90.00
#
_symmetry.space_group_name_H-M   'P 1'
#
loop_
_entity.id
_entity.type
_entity.pdbx_description
1 polymer ?
#
loop_
_entity_poly.entity_id
_entity_poly.type
_entity_poly.pdbx_seq_one_letter_code
_entity_poly.pdbx_strand_id
1 'polypeptide(L)'
;MKIRIIENGNISRPVRTMLVVVGALMIILPTKYMEASWLWVALLLCGLVLMAIGGFASRAHTLGLKPFDNSYKKARKTYETNDKEDNPKS
;
A
#
# COMPACT_ATOMS: atom_id res chain seq x y z
N MET A 1 14.68 -4.09 -15.43
CA MET A 1 13.65 -4.52 -14.45
C MET A 1 12.39 -3.68 -14.65
N LYS A 2 11.21 -4.29 -14.81
CA LYS A 2 9.93 -3.56 -14.92
C LYS A 2 9.36 -3.42 -13.50
N ILE A 3 9.34 -2.22 -12.95
CA ILE A 3 8.80 -1.97 -11.59
C ILE A 3 7.29 -2.23 -11.64
N ARG A 4 6.83 -3.27 -10.94
CA ARG A 4 5.40 -3.50 -10.71
C ARG A 4 5.03 -2.81 -9.40
N ILE A 5 4.11 -1.84 -9.47
CA ILE A 5 3.68 -1.07 -8.29
C ILE A 5 2.78 -1.94 -7.40
N ILE A 6 1.90 -2.74 -8.02
CA ILE A 6 0.98 -3.65 -7.33
C ILE A 6 1.36 -5.09 -7.68
N GLU A 7 1.51 -5.92 -6.67
CA GLU A 7 1.83 -7.34 -6.78
C GLU A 7 1.00 -8.12 -5.77
N ASN A 8 0.27 -9.14 -6.24
CA ASN A 8 -0.61 -9.97 -5.41
C ASN A 8 -1.63 -9.15 -4.59
N GLY A 9 -2.21 -8.10 -5.20
CA GLY A 9 -3.24 -7.26 -4.57
C GLY A 9 -2.76 -6.38 -3.43
N ASN A 10 -1.46 -6.21 -3.25
CA ASN A 10 -0.86 -5.21 -2.35
C ASN A 10 0.28 -4.46 -3.07
N ILE A 11 0.80 -3.40 -2.46
CA ILE A 11 2.01 -2.71 -2.92
C ILE A 11 3.17 -3.71 -2.93
N SER A 12 3.95 -3.73 -4.01
CA SER A 12 5.06 -4.68 -4.17
C SER A 12 6.12 -4.50 -3.07
N ARG A 13 6.86 -5.57 -2.76
CA ARG A 13 7.97 -5.52 -1.79
C ARG A 13 8.96 -4.39 -2.07
N PRO A 14 9.51 -4.22 -3.29
CA PRO A 14 10.50 -3.17 -3.55
C PRO A 14 9.92 -1.77 -3.36
N VAL A 15 8.66 -1.52 -3.73
CA VAL A 15 8.03 -0.20 -3.56
C VAL A 15 7.81 0.13 -2.09
N ARG A 16 7.40 -0.85 -1.27
CA ARG A 16 7.27 -0.64 0.18
C ARG A 16 8.60 -0.35 0.85
N THR A 17 9.64 -1.11 0.52
CA THR A 17 11.00 -0.86 1.04
C THR A 17 11.51 0.49 0.58
N MET A 18 11.28 0.86 -0.69
CA MET A 18 11.65 2.18 -1.22
C MET A 18 10.97 3.31 -0.46
N LEU A 19 9.67 3.21 -0.16
CA LEU A 19 8.95 4.23 0.62
C LEU A 19 9.58 4.47 1.99
N VAL A 20 9.94 3.39 2.69
CA VAL A 20 10.57 3.48 4.01
C VAL A 20 11.97 4.10 3.90
N VAL A 21 12.77 3.67 2.93
CA VAL A 21 14.14 4.19 2.73
C VAL A 21 14.11 5.68 2.35
N VAL A 22 13.25 6.07 1.40
CA VAL A 22 13.10 7.47 1.00
C VAL A 22 12.60 8.32 2.16
N GLY A 23 11.60 7.84 2.91
CA GLY A 23 11.10 8.53 4.10
C GLY A 23 12.18 8.74 5.16
N ALA A 24 13.02 7.71 5.42
CA ALA A 24 14.14 7.81 6.34
C ALA A 24 15.20 8.82 5.85
N LEU A 25 15.52 8.83 4.56
CA LEU A 25 16.44 9.81 3.98
C LEU A 25 15.92 11.24 4.08
N MET A 26 14.61 11.46 3.90
CA MET A 26 13.97 12.76 4.11
C MET A 26 14.02 13.24 5.57
N ILE A 27 14.26 12.34 6.52
CA ILE A 27 14.47 12.70 7.93
C ILE A 27 15.96 12.95 8.23
N ILE A 28 16.84 12.08 7.74
CA ILE A 28 18.27 12.10 8.08
C ILE A 28 19.04 13.19 7.32
N LEU A 29 18.75 13.44 6.04
CA LEU A 29 19.51 14.42 5.26
C LEU A 29 19.27 15.86 5.76
N PRO A 30 18.04 16.31 6.03
CA PRO A 30 17.80 17.69 6.47
C PRO A 30 18.37 17.97 7.86
N THR A 31 18.35 16.98 8.75
CA THR A 31 18.93 17.12 10.11
C THR A 31 20.44 17.36 10.09
N LYS A 32 21.13 16.94 9.02
CA LYS A 32 22.59 17.13 8.88
C LYS A 32 22.97 18.36 8.05
N TYR A 33 22.16 18.73 7.06
CA TYR A 33 22.54 19.71 6.03
C TYR A 33 21.70 20.99 6.01
N MET A 34 20.63 21.09 6.80
CA MET A 34 19.73 22.25 6.80
C MET A 34 19.58 22.84 8.20
N GLU A 35 19.49 24.17 8.26
CA GLU A 35 19.11 24.87 9.48
C GLU A 35 17.61 24.72 9.76
N ALA A 36 17.24 24.82 11.03
CA ALA A 36 15.86 24.70 11.49
C ALA A 36 14.99 25.78 10.84
N SER A 37 14.14 25.34 9.92
CA SER A 37 13.27 26.19 9.10
C SER A 37 11.94 25.48 8.84
N TRP A 38 10.94 26.21 8.34
CA TRP A 38 9.65 25.60 8.00
C TRP A 38 9.79 24.46 6.97
N LEU A 39 10.70 24.61 6.00
CA LEU A 39 10.99 23.57 5.00
C LEU A 39 11.59 22.31 5.65
N TRP A 40 12.43 22.47 6.67
CA TRP A 40 12.98 21.35 7.42
C TRP A 40 11.87 20.55 8.12
N VAL A 41 10.96 21.24 8.83
CA VAL A 41 9.81 20.61 9.50
C VAL A 41 8.91 19.89 8.49
N ALA A 42 8.63 20.52 7.35
CA ALA A 42 7.84 19.92 6.28
C ALA A 42 8.49 18.64 5.74
N LEU A 43 9.81 18.63 5.51
CA LEU A 43 10.51 17.44 5.05
C LEU A 43 10.45 16.29 6.06
N LEU A 44 10.61 16.60 7.36
CA LEU A 44 10.49 15.60 8.42
C LEU A 44 9.09 14.97 8.44
N LEU A 45 8.04 15.79 8.37
CA LEU A 45 6.66 15.33 8.35
C LEU A 45 6.37 14.46 7.12
N CYS A 46 6.81 14.89 5.94
CA CYS A 46 6.70 14.10 4.72
C CYS A 46 7.44 12.76 4.83
N GLY A 47 8.66 12.77 5.37
CA GLY A 47 9.44 11.55 5.61
C GLY A 47 8.74 10.58 6.54
N LEU A 48 8.12 11.09 7.61
CA LEU A 48 7.32 10.32 8.56
C LEU A 48 6.10 9.66 7.89
N VAL A 49 5.36 10.41 7.08
CA VAL A 49 4.20 9.89 6.33
C VAL A 49 4.64 8.79 5.35
N LEU A 50 5.73 8.98 4.63
CA LEU A 50 6.26 7.97 3.71
C LEU A 50 6.68 6.69 4.44
N MET A 51 7.39 6.81 5.55
CA MET A 51 7.73 5.64 6.39
C MET A 51 6.48 4.94 6.91
N ALA A 52 5.47 5.69 7.37
CA ALA A 52 4.23 5.13 7.85
C ALA A 52 3.50 4.34 6.74
N ILE A 53 3.33 4.92 5.54
CA ILE A 53 2.68 4.23 4.41
C ILE A 53 3.44 2.94 4.04
N GLY A 54 4.77 3.01 3.93
CA GLY A 54 5.60 1.83 3.62
C GLY A 54 5.51 0.75 4.71
N GLY A 55 5.55 1.15 5.98
CA GLY A 55 5.44 0.27 7.14
C GLY A 55 4.07 -0.40 7.27
N PHE A 56 2.98 0.36 7.12
CA PHE A 56 1.61 -0.17 7.14
C PHE A 56 1.35 -1.09 5.95
N ALA A 57 1.82 -0.75 4.76
CA ALA A 57 1.72 -1.63 3.59
C ALA A 57 2.55 -2.93 3.79
N SER A 58 3.66 -2.86 4.53
CA SER A 58 4.41 -4.04 4.95
C SER A 58 3.59 -4.93 5.90
N ARG A 59 3.03 -4.34 6.97
CA ARG A 59 2.17 -5.06 7.92
C ARG A 59 0.93 -5.66 7.26
N ALA A 60 0.29 -4.95 6.35
CA ALA A 60 -0.88 -5.45 5.61
C ALA A 60 -0.56 -6.74 4.86
N HIS A 61 0.62 -6.85 4.24
CA HIS A 61 1.05 -8.08 3.57
C HIS A 61 1.31 -9.23 4.55
N THR A 62 1.92 -8.94 5.71
CA THR A 62 2.13 -9.96 6.75
C THR A 62 0.80 -10.49 7.29
N LEU A 63 -0.22 -9.62 7.36
CA LEU A 63 -1.58 -9.97 7.72
C LEU A 63 -2.39 -10.61 6.57
N GLY A 64 -1.78 -10.82 5.40
CA GLY A 64 -2.46 -11.38 4.23
C GLY A 64 -3.51 -10.45 3.60
N LEU A 65 -3.57 -9.18 4.01
CA LEU A 65 -4.47 -8.20 3.45
C LEU A 65 -4.02 -7.81 2.04
N LYS A 66 -4.95 -7.91 1.10
CA LYS A 66 -4.74 -7.58 -0.31
C LYS A 66 -5.81 -6.60 -0.79
N PRO A 67 -5.71 -5.32 -0.39
CA PRO A 67 -6.75 -4.32 -0.66
C PRO A 67 -7.00 -4.07 -2.16
N PHE A 68 -6.03 -4.38 -3.01
CA PHE A 68 -6.13 -4.25 -4.47
C PHE A 68 -6.35 -5.59 -5.18
N ASP A 69 -6.68 -6.66 -4.45
CA ASP A 69 -7.02 -7.94 -5.06
C ASP A 69 -8.46 -7.94 -5.57
N ASN A 70 -8.68 -8.63 -6.68
CA ASN A 70 -9.99 -8.71 -7.34
C ASN A 70 -10.80 -9.94 -6.86
N SER A 71 -10.27 -10.71 -5.90
CA SER A 71 -10.90 -11.90 -5.31
C SER A 71 -12.33 -11.61 -4.83
N TYR A 72 -12.57 -10.43 -4.22
CA TYR A 72 -13.90 -10.02 -3.78
C TYR A 72 -14.93 -9.96 -4.94
N LYS A 73 -14.54 -9.43 -6.11
CA LYS A 73 -15.43 -9.42 -7.29
C LYS A 73 -15.75 -10.82 -7.79
N LYS A 74 -14.81 -11.76 -7.65
CA LYS A 74 -15.02 -13.17 -8.03
C LYS A 74 -15.99 -13.85 -7.06
N ALA A 75 -15.81 -13.64 -5.76
CA ALA A 75 -16.72 -14.15 -4.73
C ALA A 75 -18.16 -13.64 -4.92
N ARG A 76 -18.33 -12.33 -5.19
CA ARG A 76 -19.66 -11.74 -5.45
C ARG A 76 -20.37 -12.37 -6.67
N LYS A 77 -19.64 -12.61 -7.76
CA LYS A 77 -20.21 -13.26 -8.96
C LYS A 77 -20.70 -14.69 -8.71
N THR A 78 -20.07 -15.41 -7.78
CA THR A 78 -20.53 -16.77 -7.41
C THR A 78 -21.91 -16.73 -6.75
N TYR A 79 -22.22 -15.72 -5.92
CA TYR A 79 -23.56 -15.56 -5.36
C TYR A 79 -24.60 -15.19 -6.43
N GLU A 80 -24.27 -14.30 -7.36
CA GLU A 80 -25.17 -13.91 -8.46
C GLU A 80 -25.53 -15.06 -9.42
N THR A 81 -24.72 -16.13 -9.45
CA THR A 81 -24.96 -17.31 -10.31
C THR A 81 -25.90 -18.31 -9.63
N ASN A 82 -25.81 -18.46 -8.30
CA ASN A 82 -26.68 -19.34 -7.53
C ASN A 82 -28.13 -18.83 -7.45
N ASP A 83 -28.35 -17.51 -7.41
CA ASP A 83 -29.71 -16.93 -7.37
C ASP A 83 -30.51 -17.15 -8.67
N LYS A 84 -29.87 -17.60 -9.76
CA LYS A 84 -30.52 -17.86 -11.06
C LYS A 84 -30.81 -19.33 -11.32
N GLU A 85 -30.26 -20.24 -10.53
CA GLU A 85 -30.48 -21.69 -10.68
C GLU A 85 -31.63 -22.22 -9.80
N ASP A 86 -32.17 -21.42 -8.87
CA ASP A 86 -33.31 -21.78 -8.01
C ASP A 86 -34.64 -21.15 -8.45
N ASN A 87 -34.93 -21.17 -9.75
CA ASN A 87 -36.28 -20.94 -10.25
C ASN A 87 -36.76 -22.18 -11.02
N PRO A 88 -37.31 -23.20 -10.32
CA PRO A 88 -38.00 -24.28 -11.00
C PRO A 88 -39.20 -23.67 -11.72
N LYS A 89 -39.15 -23.66 -13.05
CA LYS A 89 -40.26 -23.26 -13.91
C LYS A 89 -41.49 -24.08 -13.51
N SER A 90 -42.44 -23.42 -12.84
CA SER A 90 -43.84 -23.83 -12.71
C SER A 90 -44.62 -23.32 -13.91
#